data_AF-A0A8S3QV71-F1
#
_entry.id   AF-A0A8S3QV71-F1
#
_cell.length_a   1.000
_cell.length_b   1.000
_cell.length_c   1.000
_cell.angle_alpha   90.00
_cell.angle_beta   90.00
_cell.angle_gamma   90.00
#
_symmetry.space_group_name_H-M   'P 1'
#
loop_
_entity.id
_entity.type
_entity.pdbx_description
1 polymer ?
#
loop_
_entity_poly.entity_id
_entity_poly.type
_entity_poly.pdbx_seq_one_letter_code
_entity_poly.pdbx_strand_id
1 'polypeptide(L)'
;MASSDRDLCALCLDKGISEEAVTWCTECEVFLCTNCEKHHILRQVKSSAFDQLLEKDLKDVKENFEEIIKYVNCRIDTINVQKTKVVEKVRSMRKSLDVYLNKLEQEILYDLETKHSNIISQMNILLQQRMQRNTKIGKFQNEFSKMTQYATELEMYVGLREMEKTTSQAAKYIEDLESGDNFDESDLR
;
A
#
# COMPACT_ATOMS: atom_id res chain seq x y z
N MET A 1 35.84 110.76 -0.72
CA MET A 1 34.42 110.68 -0.32
C MET A 1 34.06 109.21 -0.29
N ALA A 2 34.07 108.58 0.89
CA ALA A 2 33.70 107.19 1.03
C ALA A 2 32.17 107.12 1.13
N SER A 3 31.51 106.58 0.10
CA SER A 3 30.13 106.10 0.23
C SER A 3 30.17 104.97 1.24
N SER A 4 29.61 105.19 2.43
CA SER A 4 29.33 104.11 3.37
C SER A 4 28.12 103.35 2.82
N ASP A 5 28.34 102.47 1.84
CA ASP A 5 27.34 101.47 1.46
C ASP A 5 27.09 100.62 2.70
N ARG A 6 25.96 100.87 3.36
CA ARG A 6 25.56 100.08 4.51
C ARG A 6 25.07 98.76 3.96
N ASP A 7 25.73 97.67 4.34
CA ASP A 7 25.24 96.33 4.06
C ASP A 7 23.86 96.19 4.72
N LEU A 8 22.82 95.91 3.92
CA LEU A 8 21.45 95.76 4.39
C LEU A 8 21.09 94.28 4.51
N CYS A 9 20.21 93.96 5.45
CA CYS A 9 19.75 92.59 5.64
C CYS A 9 18.95 92.10 4.43
N ALA A 10 19.46 91.07 3.74
CA ALA A 10 18.84 90.49 2.54
C ALA A 10 17.41 90.00 2.81
N LEU A 11 17.17 89.33 3.95
CA LEU A 11 15.86 88.80 4.31
C LEU A 11 14.83 89.87 4.72
N CYS A 12 15.28 91.05 5.14
CA CYS A 12 14.40 92.19 5.43
C CYS A 12 14.11 92.99 4.17
N LEU A 13 15.11 93.15 3.30
CA LEU A 13 14.99 93.77 1.97
C LEU A 13 13.91 93.07 1.12
N ASP A 14 13.88 91.73 1.12
CA ASP A 14 12.86 90.93 0.41
C ASP A 14 11.43 91.21 0.89
N LYS A 15 11.28 91.75 2.11
CA LYS A 15 9.99 92.13 2.71
C LYS A 15 9.72 93.64 2.61
N GLY A 16 10.56 94.39 1.90
CA GLY A 16 10.49 95.85 1.77
C GLY A 16 10.95 96.62 3.01
N ILE A 17 11.69 95.98 3.92
CA ILE A 17 12.15 96.56 5.18
C ILE A 17 13.66 96.84 5.07
N SER A 18 14.07 98.08 5.33
CA SER A 18 15.49 98.47 5.36
C SER A 18 16.03 98.38 6.78
N GLU A 19 16.70 97.26 7.10
CA GLU A 19 17.43 97.06 8.34
C GLU A 19 18.92 96.85 8.04
N GLU A 20 19.78 97.52 8.81
CA GLU A 20 21.24 97.40 8.71
C GLU A 20 21.68 95.98 9.09
N ALA A 21 22.49 95.37 8.22
CA ALA A 21 23.05 94.06 8.49
C ALA A 21 24.16 94.16 9.53
N VAL A 22 24.23 93.15 10.38
CA VAL A 22 25.22 93.07 11.47
C VAL A 22 26.17 91.90 11.28
N THR A 23 25.76 90.87 10.53
CA THR A 23 26.56 89.67 10.31
C THR A 23 26.34 89.10 8.90
N TRP A 24 27.37 88.43 8.39
CA TRP A 24 27.31 87.64 7.16
C TRP A 24 27.09 86.17 7.52
N CYS A 25 26.01 85.57 7.02
CA CYS A 25 25.78 84.14 7.20
C CYS A 25 26.52 83.36 6.10
N THR A 26 27.51 82.57 6.49
CA THR A 26 28.32 81.77 5.56
C THR A 26 27.57 80.61 4.92
N GLU A 27 26.53 80.10 5.57
CA GLU A 27 25.76 78.95 5.05
C GLU A 27 24.71 79.36 4.01
N CYS A 28 24.20 80.59 4.09
CA CYS A 28 23.25 81.12 3.12
C CYS A 28 23.86 82.17 2.20
N GLU A 29 25.13 82.51 2.41
CA GLU A 29 25.87 83.52 1.67
C GLU A 29 25.10 84.85 1.54
N VAL A 30 24.53 85.32 2.67
CA VAL A 30 23.75 86.56 2.74
C VAL A 30 24.03 87.38 4.01
N PHE A 31 23.89 88.71 3.90
CA PHE A 31 23.93 89.64 5.03
C PHE A 31 22.61 89.62 5.83
N LEU A 32 22.69 89.51 7.15
CA LEU A 32 21.53 89.42 8.05
C LEU A 32 21.57 90.51 9.13
N CYS A 33 20.39 91.05 9.46
CA CYS A 33 20.20 91.82 10.68
C CYS A 33 20.12 90.88 11.90
N THR A 34 20.22 91.43 13.10
CA THR A 34 20.22 90.65 14.36
C THR A 34 18.98 89.78 14.52
N ASN A 35 17.81 90.23 14.04
CA ASN A 35 16.55 89.48 14.17
C ASN A 35 16.47 88.31 13.17
N CYS A 36 16.94 88.53 11.94
CA CYS A 36 16.97 87.50 10.91
C CYS A 36 18.04 86.45 11.19
N GLU A 37 19.20 86.85 11.71
CA GLU A 37 20.24 85.94 12.21
C GLU A 37 19.70 85.03 13.32
N LYS A 38 19.03 85.58 14.34
CA LYS A 38 18.42 84.78 15.42
C LYS A 38 17.41 83.76 14.89
N HIS A 39 16.50 84.17 14.00
CA HIS A 39 15.53 83.25 13.40
C HIS A 39 16.20 82.18 12.54
N HIS A 40 17.26 82.54 11.82
CA HIS A 40 18.02 81.63 10.99
C HIS A 40 18.70 80.54 11.83
N ILE A 41 19.43 80.95 12.87
CA ILE A 41 20.07 80.05 13.84
C ILE A 41 19.02 79.14 14.50
N LEU A 42 17.88 79.69 14.93
CA LEU A 42 16.79 78.90 15.53
C LEU A 42 16.20 77.87 14.55
N ARG A 43 16.08 78.18 13.26
CA ARG A 43 15.59 77.25 12.25
C ARG A 43 16.60 76.14 11.97
N GLN A 44 17.88 76.47 11.91
CA GLN A 44 18.96 75.48 11.74
C GLN A 44 19.06 74.52 12.92
N VAL A 45 19.00 75.05 14.15
CA VAL A 45 18.99 74.23 15.37
C VAL A 45 17.77 73.30 15.38
N LYS A 46 16.59 73.76 14.95
CA LYS A 46 15.39 72.91 14.84
C LYS A 46 15.52 71.84 13.75
N SER A 47 16.10 72.17 12.59
CA SER A 47 16.33 71.20 11.51
C SER A 47 17.33 70.13 11.93
N SER A 48 18.47 70.53 12.50
CA SER A 48 19.50 69.60 12.97
C SER A 48 18.98 68.67 14.08
N ALA A 49 18.16 69.19 15.01
CA ALA A 49 17.52 68.37 16.03
C ALA A 49 16.50 67.37 15.43
N PHE A 50 15.80 67.76 14.36
CA PHE A 50 14.90 66.87 13.63
C PHE A 50 15.67 65.78 12.87
N ASP A 51 16.77 66.13 12.21
CA ASP A 51 17.61 65.17 11.48
C ASP A 51 18.23 64.13 12.43
N GLN A 52 18.68 64.56 13.62
CA GLN A 52 19.16 63.65 14.67
C GLN A 52 18.07 62.71 15.19
N LEU A 53 16.82 63.20 15.33
CA LEU A 53 15.68 62.37 15.73
C LEU A 53 15.36 61.34 14.64
N LEU A 54 15.34 61.76 13.37
CA LEU A 54 15.08 60.88 12.24
C LEU A 54 16.17 59.81 12.10
N GLU A 55 17.44 60.16 12.26
CA GLU A 55 18.56 59.20 12.23
C GLU A 55 18.41 58.16 13.34
N LYS A 56 18.02 58.60 14.55
CA LYS A 56 17.73 57.68 15.66
C LYS A 56 16.56 56.74 15.33
N ASP A 57 15.44 57.27 14.84
CA ASP A 57 14.27 56.44 14.51
C ASP A 57 14.62 55.42 13.40
N LEU A 58 15.39 55.83 12.39
CA LEU A 58 15.86 54.93 11.33
C LEU A 58 16.79 53.84 11.86
N LYS A 59 17.66 54.19 12.82
CA LYS A 59 18.53 53.23 13.48
C LYS A 59 17.73 52.22 14.31
N ASP A 60 16.76 52.69 15.09
CA ASP A 60 15.89 51.83 15.90
C ASP A 60 15.07 50.88 15.01
N VAL A 61 14.55 51.38 13.87
CA VAL A 61 13.85 50.55 12.88
C VAL A 61 14.77 49.50 12.27
N LYS A 62 16.01 49.85 11.94
CA LYS A 62 17.01 48.91 11.41
C LYS A 62 17.31 47.80 12.42
N GLU A 63 17.57 48.15 13.67
CA GLU A 63 17.85 47.19 14.74
C GLU A 63 16.66 46.23 14.95
N ASN A 64 15.43 46.76 14.96
CA ASN A 64 14.21 45.95 15.03
C ASN A 64 14.10 44.96 13.85
N PHE A 65 14.41 45.38 12.62
CA PHE A 65 14.39 44.48 11.46
C PHE A 65 15.47 43.39 11.57
N GLU A 66 16.67 43.71 12.04
CA GLU A 66 17.73 42.74 12.26
C GLU A 66 17.32 41.69 13.31
N GLU A 67 16.66 42.10 14.39
CA GLU A 67 16.10 41.18 15.38
C GLU A 67 15.01 40.27 14.80
N ILE A 68 14.09 40.82 14.00
CA ILE A 68 13.05 40.05 13.32
C ILE A 68 13.69 39.01 12.38
N ILE A 69 14.69 39.40 11.58
CA ILE A 69 15.40 38.48 10.68
C ILE A 69 16.06 37.35 11.48
N LYS A 70 16.75 37.68 12.58
CA LYS A 70 17.38 36.68 13.47
C LYS A 70 16.35 35.72 14.05
N TYR A 71 15.21 36.25 14.51
CA TYR A 71 14.11 35.45 15.04
C TYR A 71 13.53 34.48 13.98
N VAL A 72 13.26 34.99 12.78
CA VAL A 72 12.73 34.19 11.67
C VAL A 72 13.70 33.07 11.30
N ASN A 73 15.00 33.37 11.18
CA ASN A 73 16.02 32.36 10.87
C ASN A 73 16.09 31.27 11.95
N CYS A 74 16.09 31.65 13.23
CA CYS A 74 16.04 30.69 14.34
C CYS A 74 14.78 29.79 14.29
N ARG A 75 13.64 30.37 13.89
CA ARG A 75 12.38 29.63 13.77
C ARG A 75 12.39 28.68 12.57
N ILE A 76 12.98 29.09 11.45
CA ILE A 76 13.22 28.22 10.28
C ILE A 76 14.07 27.02 10.66
N ASP A 77 15.17 27.24 11.39
CA ASP A 77 16.05 26.16 11.85
C ASP A 77 15.32 25.17 12.77
N THR A 78 14.52 25.71 13.70
CA THR A 78 13.69 24.89 14.59
C THR A 78 12.71 24.02 13.81
N ILE A 79 12.04 24.59 12.80
CA ILE A 79 11.11 23.87 11.93
C ILE A 79 11.86 22.78 11.15
N ASN A 80 13.04 23.07 10.62
CA ASN A 80 13.86 22.08 9.90
C ASN A 80 14.25 20.90 10.79
N VAL A 81 14.67 21.16 12.02
CA VAL A 81 15.00 20.11 13.00
C VAL A 81 13.76 19.25 13.31
N GLN A 82 12.60 19.88 13.55
CA GLN A 82 11.36 19.15 13.81
C GLN A 82 10.92 18.31 12.61
N LYS A 83 11.02 18.85 11.39
CA LYS A 83 10.74 18.14 10.14
C LYS A 83 11.60 16.89 10.02
N THR A 84 12.90 16.99 10.27
CA THR A 84 13.83 15.85 10.22
C THR A 84 13.45 14.78 11.24
N LYS A 85 13.14 15.16 12.49
CA LYS A 85 12.70 14.23 13.54
C LYS A 85 11.42 13.48 13.14
N VAL A 86 10.45 14.17 12.56
CA VAL A 86 9.20 13.55 12.08
C VAL A 86 9.51 12.57 10.94
N VAL A 87 10.34 12.95 9.97
CA VAL A 87 10.74 12.07 8.86
C VAL A 87 11.44 10.81 9.37
N GLU A 88 12.33 10.93 10.34
CA GLU A 88 13.01 9.79 10.95
C GLU A 88 12.04 8.88 11.71
N LYS A 89 11.10 9.45 12.46
CA LYS A 89 10.06 8.68 13.16
C LYS A 89 9.18 7.91 12.18
N VAL A 90 8.72 8.57 11.11
CA VAL A 90 7.93 7.92 10.04
C VAL A 90 8.74 6.80 9.38
N ARG A 91 10.02 7.03 9.10
CA ARG A 91 10.92 6.01 8.53
C ARG A 91 11.09 4.81 9.46
N SER A 92 11.26 5.03 10.77
CA SER A 92 11.34 3.98 11.79
C SER A 92 10.04 3.17 11.87
N MET A 93 8.89 3.84 11.90
CA MET A 93 7.58 3.19 11.91
C MET A 93 7.38 2.33 10.66
N ARG A 94 7.74 2.84 9.47
CA ARG A 94 7.67 2.07 8.22
C ARG A 94 8.51 0.80 8.30
N LYS A 95 9.78 0.89 8.73
CA LYS A 95 10.64 -0.29 8.90
C LYS A 95 10.04 -1.32 9.86
N SER A 96 9.41 -0.88 10.95
CA SER A 96 8.74 -1.78 11.89
C SER A 96 7.55 -2.48 11.25
N LEU A 97 6.73 -1.75 10.47
CA LEU A 97 5.61 -2.34 9.73
C LEU A 97 6.10 -3.37 8.71
N ASP A 98 7.16 -3.07 7.96
CA ASP A 98 7.74 -4.00 6.98
C ASP A 98 8.18 -5.31 7.65
N VAL A 99 8.80 -5.23 8.85
CA VAL A 99 9.18 -6.42 9.63
C VAL A 99 7.94 -7.24 10.05
N TYR A 100 6.87 -6.60 10.52
CA TYR A 100 5.64 -7.31 10.90
C TYR A 100 4.96 -7.96 9.69
N LEU A 101 4.90 -7.26 8.56
CA LEU A 101 4.31 -7.80 7.33
C LEU A 101 5.09 -9.00 6.82
N ASN A 102 6.43 -8.92 6.78
CA ASN A 102 7.27 -10.04 6.38
C ASN A 102 7.09 -11.25 7.32
N LYS A 103 6.97 -11.02 8.63
CA LYS A 103 6.73 -12.11 9.58
C LYS A 103 5.37 -12.78 9.35
N LEU A 104 4.33 -11.98 9.13
CA LEU A 104 2.98 -12.48 8.85
C LEU A 104 2.95 -13.28 7.53
N GLU A 105 3.64 -12.81 6.50
CA GLU A 105 3.77 -13.53 5.22
C GLU A 105 4.41 -14.91 5.43
N GLN A 106 5.51 -14.98 6.19
CA GLN A 106 6.18 -16.25 6.49
C GLN A 106 5.29 -17.20 7.31
N GLU A 107 4.54 -16.69 8.28
CA GLU A 107 3.58 -17.48 9.06
C GLU A 107 2.46 -18.06 8.18
N ILE A 108 1.92 -17.26 7.26
CA ILE A 108 0.89 -17.71 6.30
C ILE A 108 1.45 -18.77 5.35
N LEU A 109 2.65 -18.56 4.80
CA LEU A 109 3.29 -19.52 3.90
C LEU A 109 3.53 -20.86 4.62
N TYR A 110 4.04 -20.81 5.85
CA TYR A 110 4.27 -22.01 6.65
C TYR A 110 2.97 -22.79 6.95
N ASP A 111 1.89 -22.10 7.33
CA ASP A 111 0.60 -22.75 7.58
C ASP A 111 0.04 -23.40 6.30
N LEU A 112 0.17 -22.70 5.16
CA LEU A 112 -0.25 -23.23 3.86
C LEU A 112 0.55 -24.47 3.45
N GLU A 113 1.87 -24.46 3.59
CA GLU A 113 2.73 -25.62 3.29
C GLU A 113 2.41 -26.81 4.20
N THR A 114 2.16 -26.55 5.48
CA THR A 114 1.80 -27.58 6.46
C THR A 114 0.45 -28.22 6.12
N LYS A 115 -0.56 -27.40 5.82
CA LYS A 115 -1.89 -27.89 5.40
C LYS A 115 -1.82 -28.64 4.07
N HIS A 116 -1.05 -28.13 3.10
CA HIS A 116 -0.86 -28.79 1.81
C HIS A 116 -0.21 -30.18 1.98
N SER A 117 0.84 -30.27 2.80
CA SER A 117 1.50 -31.53 3.12
C SER A 117 0.57 -32.54 3.80
N ASN A 118 -0.29 -32.07 4.72
CA ASN A 118 -1.29 -32.91 5.37
C ASN A 118 -2.31 -33.45 4.36
N ILE A 119 -2.84 -32.59 3.48
CA ILE A 119 -3.79 -33.00 2.43
C ILE A 119 -3.15 -34.03 1.49
N ILE A 120 -1.91 -33.81 1.05
CA ILE A 120 -1.17 -34.78 0.22
C ILE A 120 -1.05 -36.13 0.93
N SER A 121 -0.66 -36.12 2.21
CA SER A 121 -0.53 -37.34 3.01
C SER A 121 -1.86 -38.11 3.10
N GLN A 122 -2.96 -37.41 3.42
CA GLN A 122 -4.29 -38.01 3.47
C GLN A 122 -4.73 -38.57 2.10
N MET A 123 -4.46 -37.83 1.02
CA MET A 123 -4.78 -38.26 -0.34
C MET A 123 -4.04 -39.54 -0.70
N ASN A 124 -2.75 -39.64 -0.34
CA ASN A 124 -1.95 -40.85 -0.57
C ASN A 124 -2.48 -42.05 0.22
N ILE A 125 -2.90 -41.86 1.48
CA ILE A 125 -3.54 -42.91 2.27
C ILE A 125 -4.81 -43.41 1.58
N LEU A 126 -5.69 -42.51 1.13
CA LEU A 126 -6.93 -42.86 0.44
C LEU A 126 -6.67 -43.58 -0.88
N LEU A 127 -5.66 -43.15 -1.65
CA LEU A 127 -5.23 -43.84 -2.88
C LEU A 127 -4.77 -45.27 -2.59
N GLN A 128 -3.96 -45.46 -1.55
CA GLN A 128 -3.50 -46.79 -1.14
C GLN A 128 -4.67 -47.70 -0.72
N GLN A 129 -5.60 -47.17 0.08
CA GLN A 129 -6.81 -47.90 0.47
C GLN A 129 -7.67 -48.28 -0.75
N ARG A 130 -7.82 -47.37 -1.72
CA ARG A 130 -8.55 -47.63 -2.96
C ARG A 130 -7.88 -48.74 -3.77
N MET A 131 -6.56 -48.71 -3.93
CA MET A 131 -5.81 -49.76 -4.61
C MET A 131 -6.02 -51.13 -3.96
N GLN A 132 -5.90 -51.21 -2.63
CA GLN A 132 -6.14 -52.46 -1.90
C GLN A 132 -7.57 -52.99 -2.09
N ARG A 133 -8.57 -52.11 -2.07
CA ARG A 133 -9.97 -52.49 -2.34
C ARG A 133 -10.15 -53.00 -3.77
N ASN A 134 -9.57 -52.31 -4.76
CA ASN A 134 -9.62 -52.76 -6.16
C ASN A 134 -8.99 -54.15 -6.34
N THR A 135 -7.86 -54.43 -5.68
CA THR A 135 -7.25 -55.77 -5.71
C THR A 135 -8.17 -56.83 -5.10
N LYS A 136 -8.83 -56.53 -3.97
CA LYS A 136 -9.80 -57.45 -3.36
C LYS A 136 -11.01 -57.71 -4.26
N ILE A 137 -11.57 -56.66 -4.86
CA ILE A 137 -12.67 -56.79 -5.82
C ILE A 137 -12.25 -57.65 -7.02
N GLY A 138 -11.06 -57.45 -7.57
CA GLY A 138 -10.54 -58.28 -8.67
C GLY A 138 -10.40 -59.75 -8.29
N LYS A 139 -10.02 -60.07 -7.04
CA LYS A 139 -10.00 -61.46 -6.55
C LYS A 139 -11.41 -62.05 -6.50
N PHE A 140 -12.38 -61.33 -5.94
CA PHE A 140 -13.77 -61.80 -5.90
C PHE A 140 -14.37 -61.96 -7.29
N GLN A 141 -14.08 -61.07 -8.23
CA GLN A 141 -14.51 -61.21 -9.63
C GLN A 141 -13.95 -62.49 -10.26
N ASN A 142 -12.68 -62.80 -10.01
CA ASN A 142 -12.06 -64.04 -10.50
C ASN A 142 -12.68 -65.30 -9.86
N GLU A 143 -12.91 -65.29 -8.54
CA GLU A 143 -13.58 -66.40 -7.83
C GLU A 143 -15.00 -66.60 -8.33
N PHE A 144 -15.74 -65.51 -8.55
CA PHE A 144 -17.10 -65.56 -9.09
C PHE A 144 -17.12 -66.13 -10.51
N SER A 145 -16.20 -65.72 -11.38
CA SER A 145 -16.07 -66.30 -12.73
C SER A 145 -15.83 -67.81 -12.70
N LYS A 146 -14.99 -68.31 -11.79
CA LYS A 146 -14.76 -69.75 -11.61
C LYS A 146 -16.02 -70.47 -11.12
N MET A 147 -16.72 -69.88 -10.15
CA MET A 147 -17.96 -70.44 -9.63
C MET A 147 -19.04 -70.53 -10.72
N THR A 148 -19.19 -69.48 -11.53
CA THR A 148 -20.09 -69.48 -12.69
C THR A 148 -19.72 -70.58 -13.69
N GLN A 149 -18.43 -70.76 -13.98
CA GLN A 149 -17.99 -71.83 -14.87
C GLN A 149 -18.38 -73.21 -14.32
N TYR A 150 -18.10 -73.49 -13.04
CA TYR A 150 -18.48 -74.77 -12.41
C TYR A 150 -19.99 -74.99 -12.38
N ALA A 151 -20.78 -73.93 -12.16
CA ALA A 151 -22.23 -74.03 -12.20
C ALA A 151 -22.72 -74.42 -13.60
N THR A 152 -22.20 -73.81 -14.66
CA THR A 152 -22.52 -74.18 -16.04
C THR A 152 -22.10 -75.62 -16.37
N GLU A 153 -20.91 -76.05 -15.93
CA GLU A 153 -20.45 -77.43 -16.12
C GLU A 153 -21.37 -78.45 -15.43
N LEU A 154 -21.84 -78.14 -14.21
CA LEU A 154 -22.81 -78.98 -13.49
C LEU A 154 -24.18 -79.02 -14.17
N GLU A 155 -24.70 -77.87 -14.63
CA GLU A 155 -25.95 -77.81 -15.39
C GLU A 155 -25.87 -78.67 -16.67
N MET A 156 -24.76 -78.59 -17.40
CA MET A 156 -24.50 -79.45 -18.56
C MET A 156 -24.47 -80.93 -18.19
N TYR A 157 -23.79 -81.30 -17.10
CA TYR A 157 -23.72 -82.70 -16.65
C TYR A 157 -25.10 -83.25 -16.28
N VAL A 158 -25.91 -82.46 -15.57
CA VAL A 158 -27.29 -82.83 -15.22
C VAL A 158 -28.13 -83.00 -16.49
N GLY A 159 -28.05 -82.08 -17.44
CA GLY A 159 -28.75 -82.19 -18.73
C GLY A 159 -28.34 -83.42 -19.54
N LEU A 160 -27.05 -83.75 -19.60
CA LEU A 160 -26.54 -84.97 -20.26
C LEU A 160 -27.10 -86.23 -19.59
N ARG A 161 -27.09 -86.30 -18.24
CA ARG A 161 -27.65 -87.42 -17.48
C ARG A 161 -29.14 -87.63 -17.73
N GLU A 162 -29.90 -86.54 -17.84
CA GLU A 162 -31.33 -86.62 -18.18
C GLU A 162 -31.54 -87.15 -19.60
N MET A 163 -30.75 -86.69 -20.57
CA MET A 163 -30.79 -87.21 -21.95
C MET A 163 -30.37 -88.68 -22.02
N GLU A 164 -29.35 -89.12 -21.30
CA GLU A 164 -28.96 -90.54 -21.23
C GLU A 164 -30.10 -91.39 -20.67
N LYS A 165 -30.76 -90.92 -19.62
CA LYS A 165 -31.90 -91.62 -19.00
C LYS A 165 -33.08 -91.74 -19.96
N THR A 166 -33.45 -90.66 -20.64
CA THR A 166 -34.55 -90.68 -21.62
C THR A 166 -34.20 -91.53 -22.83
N THR A 167 -32.95 -91.48 -23.32
CA THR A 167 -32.46 -92.32 -24.42
C THR A 167 -32.46 -93.79 -24.03
N SER A 168 -32.02 -94.14 -22.81
CA SER A 168 -32.04 -95.51 -22.28
C SER A 168 -33.47 -96.04 -22.14
N GLN A 169 -34.41 -95.19 -21.69
CA GLN A 169 -35.83 -95.55 -21.63
C GLN A 169 -36.41 -95.77 -23.03
N ALA A 170 -36.09 -94.89 -23.99
CA ALA A 170 -36.52 -95.05 -25.37
C ALA A 170 -35.95 -96.33 -26.01
N ALA A 171 -34.67 -96.64 -25.77
CA ALA A 171 -34.05 -97.87 -26.23
C ALA A 171 -34.73 -99.12 -25.66
N LYS A 172 -35.04 -99.13 -24.35
CA LYS A 172 -35.84 -100.22 -23.74
C LYS A 172 -37.20 -100.37 -24.39
N TYR A 173 -37.92 -99.27 -24.64
CA TYR A 173 -39.20 -99.33 -25.33
C TYR A 173 -39.09 -99.95 -26.73
N ILE A 174 -37.99 -99.69 -27.45
CA ILE A 174 -37.73 -100.29 -28.76
C ILE A 174 -37.42 -101.79 -28.62
N GLU A 175 -36.56 -102.18 -27.68
CA GLU A 175 -36.27 -103.60 -27.38
C GLU A 175 -37.53 -104.36 -26.95
N ASP A 176 -38.41 -103.76 -26.15
CA ASP A 176 -39.69 -104.35 -25.74
C ASP A 176 -40.64 -104.55 -26.94
N LEU A 177 -40.58 -103.67 -27.95
CA LEU A 177 -41.31 -103.84 -29.22
C LEU A 177 -40.70 -104.92 -30.12
N GLU A 178 -39.37 -105.12 -30.08
CA GLU A 178 -38.66 -106.14 -30.88
C GLU A 178 -38.67 -107.54 -30.24
N SER A 179 -38.71 -107.62 -28.90
CA SER A 179 -38.73 -108.87 -28.12
C SER A 179 -40.15 -109.36 -27.78
N GLY A 180 -41.17 -108.58 -28.15
CA GLY A 180 -42.56 -109.02 -28.25
C GLY A 180 -42.72 -110.07 -29.35
N ASP A 181 -42.40 -111.31 -29.00
CA ASP A 181 -42.78 -112.53 -29.70
C ASP A 181 -44.31 -112.53 -29.92
N ASN A 182 -44.73 -112.62 -31.19
CA ASN A 182 -46.08 -112.94 -31.66
C ASN A 182 -47.26 -112.23 -30.95
N PHE A 183 -47.72 -111.11 -31.54
CA PHE A 183 -49.17 -110.87 -31.54
C PHE A 183 -49.81 -112.01 -32.33
N ASP A 184 -50.26 -113.02 -31.58
CA ASP A 184 -51.10 -114.11 -32.05
C ASP A 184 -52.34 -113.50 -32.73
N GLU A 185 -52.38 -113.65 -34.04
CA GLU A 185 -53.47 -113.28 -34.95
C GLU A 185 -54.63 -114.28 -34.78
N SER A 186 -55.07 -114.54 -33.55
CA SER A 186 -56.11 -115.54 -33.25
C SER A 186 -57.28 -115.07 -32.38
N ASP A 187 -57.33 -113.81 -31.95
CA ASP A 187 -58.46 -113.27 -31.16
C ASP A 187 -59.10 -111.99 -31.74
N LEU A 188 -59.28 -111.93 -33.07
CA LEU A 188 -60.25 -111.05 -33.72
C LEU A 188 -61.16 -111.85 -34.66
N ARG A 189 -62.14 -112.50 -34.04
CA ARG A 189 -63.44 -112.80 -34.67
C ARG A 189 -64.26 -111.53 -34.82
#